data_AF-A0A1H8JKN4-F1
#
_entry.id   AF-A0A1H8JKN4-F1
#
_cell.length_a   1.000
_cell.length_b   1.000
_cell.length_c   1.000
_cell.angle_alpha   90.00
_cell.angle_beta   90.00
_cell.angle_gamma   90.00
#
_symmetry.space_group_name_H-M   'P 1'
#
loop_
_entity.id
_entity.type
_entity.pdbx_description
1 polymer ?
#
loop_
_entity_poly.entity_id
_entity_poly.type
_entity_poly.pdbx_seq_one_letter_code
_entity_poly.pdbx_strand_id
1 'polypeptide(L)'
;MSSADPGVEPPPERTVVDDAQLALLLEVTGTPKPGNVDRAHDHDDLRFEHFMAGGIGARCGLELAADGERLGRAFERAIAGMSQQRAGNTQFGALLVLVPLVRAAAEGELSGERAGDLAAATTVADAADFYRAFEHVDVAVDDPPAGMDALDVRRGAEAVPAVEDRGVTLYDVMADSVEVDGIAREWTGEFARTFEAAERLLDRDGPVPDRAARVFLELLAEEPDTFVATQHDRETAREATERAAAALADGDPWALANEFVAEGINPGTTADLTAAALFVALERGLEI
;
A
#
# COMPACT_ATOMS: atom_id res chain seq x y z
N MET A 1 -39.35 25.66 27.19
CA MET A 1 -39.82 24.68 26.20
C MET A 1 -38.63 23.80 25.90
N SER A 2 -38.62 22.60 26.48
CA SER A 2 -37.58 21.59 26.25
C SER A 2 -37.80 21.03 24.86
N SER A 3 -36.90 21.29 23.91
CA SER A 3 -36.88 20.59 22.63
C SER A 3 -36.52 19.14 22.93
N ALA A 4 -37.51 18.26 22.82
CA ALA A 4 -37.29 16.82 22.87
C ALA A 4 -36.37 16.43 21.71
N ASP A 5 -35.30 15.72 22.05
CA ASP A 5 -34.43 15.00 21.13
C ASP A 5 -35.31 14.08 20.24
N PRO A 6 -35.25 14.18 18.89
CA PRO A 6 -36.20 13.53 17.98
C PRO A 6 -36.19 11.99 17.99
N GLY A 7 -35.40 11.33 18.85
CA GLY A 7 -35.33 9.87 18.94
C GLY A 7 -34.70 9.24 17.70
N VAL A 8 -33.90 10.01 16.97
CA VAL A 8 -33.11 9.53 15.83
C VAL A 8 -31.77 9.06 16.39
N GLU A 9 -31.47 7.77 16.22
CA GLU A 9 -30.15 7.25 16.56
C GLU A 9 -29.07 7.97 15.73
N PRO A 10 -27.91 8.29 16.33
CA PRO A 10 -26.80 8.84 15.57
C PRO A 10 -26.41 7.87 14.45
N PRO A 11 -25.91 8.37 13.30
CA PRO A 11 -25.44 7.50 12.24
C PRO A 11 -24.33 6.58 12.78
N PRO A 12 -24.22 5.33 12.27
CA PRO A 12 -23.12 4.46 12.64
C PRO A 12 -21.80 5.12 12.28
N GLU A 13 -20.81 4.99 13.17
CA GLU A 13 -19.44 5.41 12.90
C GLU A 13 -18.81 4.45 11.87
N ARG A 14 -17.83 4.95 11.12
CA ARG A 14 -17.03 4.10 10.24
C ARG A 14 -16.22 3.13 11.09
N THR A 15 -16.12 1.90 10.62
CA THR A 15 -15.24 0.89 11.22
C THR A 15 -13.82 1.04 10.68
N VAL A 16 -12.84 0.44 11.37
CA VAL A 16 -11.44 0.31 10.89
C VAL A 16 -11.39 -0.24 9.46
N VAL A 17 -12.27 -1.20 9.14
CA VAL A 17 -12.38 -1.77 7.79
C VAL A 17 -12.89 -0.75 6.78
N ASP A 18 -13.88 0.06 7.15
CA ASP A 18 -14.41 1.10 6.27
C ASP A 18 -13.35 2.18 6.00
N ASP A 19 -12.54 2.54 6.99
CA ASP A 19 -11.44 3.49 6.84
C ASP A 19 -10.27 2.93 6.02
N ALA A 20 -9.93 1.65 6.19
CA ALA A 20 -8.94 0.97 5.35
C ALA A 20 -9.39 0.90 3.88
N GLN A 21 -10.65 0.57 3.63
CA GLN A 21 -11.19 0.60 2.26
C GLN A 21 -11.23 2.01 1.71
N LEU A 22 -11.65 3.00 2.51
CA LEU A 22 -11.69 4.38 2.05
C LEU A 22 -10.28 4.90 1.72
N ALA A 23 -9.26 4.54 2.49
CA ALA A 23 -7.87 4.90 2.20
C ALA A 23 -7.42 4.39 0.82
N LEU A 24 -7.72 3.13 0.49
CA LEU A 24 -7.46 2.54 -0.83
C LEU A 24 -8.18 3.30 -1.96
N LEU A 25 -9.41 3.76 -1.72
CA LEU A 25 -10.20 4.52 -2.70
C LEU A 25 -9.74 5.98 -2.82
N LEU A 26 -9.28 6.59 -1.73
CA LEU A 26 -8.79 7.96 -1.71
C LEU A 26 -7.42 8.08 -2.38
N GLU A 27 -6.55 7.07 -2.23
CA GLU A 27 -5.22 7.07 -2.84
C GLU A 27 -5.31 7.28 -4.36
N VAL A 28 -6.15 6.50 -5.06
CA VAL A 28 -6.30 6.63 -6.52
C VAL A 28 -6.94 7.96 -6.93
N THR A 29 -7.61 8.66 -6.01
CA THR A 29 -8.17 9.98 -6.28
C THR A 29 -7.15 11.12 -6.19
N GLY A 30 -5.98 10.89 -5.57
CA GLY A 30 -4.90 11.87 -5.53
C GLY A 30 -4.51 12.26 -6.95
N THR A 31 -4.54 13.55 -7.28
CA THR A 31 -4.26 14.01 -8.65
C THR A 31 -3.57 15.38 -8.62
N PRO A 32 -2.44 15.58 -9.31
CA PRO A 32 -1.73 14.60 -10.14
C PRO A 32 -0.89 13.63 -9.30
N LYS A 33 -0.85 12.34 -9.67
CA LYS A 33 0.14 11.36 -9.17
C LYS A 33 1.07 10.96 -10.31
N PRO A 34 2.29 11.52 -10.40
CA PRO A 34 3.12 11.30 -11.56
C PRO A 34 3.32 9.84 -11.94
N GLY A 35 2.94 9.48 -13.17
CA GLY A 35 3.15 8.16 -13.72
C GLY A 35 2.19 7.07 -13.26
N ASN A 36 1.42 7.31 -12.19
CA ASN A 36 0.49 6.35 -11.63
C ASN A 36 -0.91 6.57 -12.21
N VAL A 37 -1.83 5.62 -12.01
CA VAL A 37 -3.23 5.81 -12.35
C VAL A 37 -3.85 6.82 -11.37
N ASP A 38 -4.50 7.84 -11.92
CA ASP A 38 -5.23 8.85 -11.17
C ASP A 38 -6.51 9.28 -11.92
N ARG A 39 -7.14 10.39 -11.52
CA ARG A 39 -8.37 10.86 -12.19
C ARG A 39 -8.16 11.37 -13.61
N ALA A 40 -6.92 11.73 -13.95
CA ALA A 40 -6.55 12.31 -15.23
C ALA A 40 -5.76 11.34 -16.12
N HIS A 41 -5.19 10.29 -15.56
CA HIS A 41 -4.31 9.34 -16.25
C HIS A 41 -4.73 7.89 -15.99
N ASP A 42 -4.95 7.17 -17.08
CA ASP A 42 -5.09 5.72 -17.11
C ASP A 42 -3.86 5.11 -17.83
N HIS A 43 -3.65 3.81 -17.67
CA HIS A 43 -2.83 2.98 -18.54
C HIS A 43 -3.70 2.14 -19.46
N ASP A 44 -3.13 1.64 -20.56
CA ASP A 44 -3.88 0.88 -21.58
C ASP A 44 -4.68 -0.29 -20.99
N ASP A 45 -4.07 -1.02 -20.05
CA ASP A 45 -4.66 -2.20 -19.41
C ASP A 45 -5.09 -1.96 -17.95
N LEU A 46 -4.83 -0.79 -17.36
CA LEU A 46 -5.08 -0.51 -15.95
C LEU A 46 -5.67 0.90 -15.78
N ARG A 47 -6.88 1.00 -15.20
CA ARG A 47 -7.69 2.22 -15.20
C ARG A 47 -8.25 2.53 -13.83
N PHE A 48 -8.68 3.77 -13.63
CA PHE A 48 -9.23 4.26 -12.37
C PHE A 48 -10.29 3.32 -11.75
N GLU A 49 -11.27 2.85 -12.52
CA GLU A 49 -12.34 2.00 -11.99
C GLU A 49 -11.86 0.60 -11.54
N HIS A 50 -10.70 0.15 -12.03
CA HIS A 50 -10.11 -1.12 -11.60
C HIS A 50 -9.59 -1.01 -10.16
N PHE A 51 -8.99 0.12 -9.78
CA PHE A 51 -8.62 0.41 -8.40
C PHE A 51 -9.85 0.55 -7.50
N MET A 52 -10.89 1.22 -7.97
CA MET A 52 -12.14 1.34 -7.20
C MET A 52 -12.76 -0.04 -6.94
N ALA A 53 -12.83 -0.90 -7.97
CA ALA A 53 -13.31 -2.26 -7.82
C ALA A 53 -12.39 -3.12 -6.93
N GLY A 54 -11.07 -2.95 -7.06
CA GLY A 54 -10.05 -3.62 -6.25
C GLY A 54 -10.18 -3.31 -4.76
N GLY A 55 -10.28 -2.03 -4.41
CA GLY A 55 -10.46 -1.58 -3.02
C GLY A 55 -11.77 -2.06 -2.38
N ILE A 56 -12.85 -2.18 -3.16
CA ILE A 56 -14.08 -2.84 -2.71
C ILE A 56 -13.89 -4.35 -2.54
N GLY A 57 -13.21 -5.00 -3.48
CA GLY A 57 -12.94 -6.43 -3.46
C GLY A 57 -12.08 -6.88 -2.27
N ALA A 58 -11.15 -6.03 -1.83
CA ALA A 58 -10.24 -6.30 -0.72
C ALA A 58 -10.92 -6.47 0.66
N ARG A 59 -12.19 -6.03 0.80
CA ARG A 59 -12.91 -5.97 2.10
C ARG A 59 -12.78 -7.24 2.94
N CYS A 60 -13.00 -8.41 2.35
CA CYS A 60 -13.02 -9.67 3.08
C CYS A 60 -11.68 -9.96 3.78
N GLY A 61 -10.55 -9.62 3.14
CA GLY A 61 -9.24 -9.75 3.78
C GLY A 61 -9.03 -8.72 4.90
N LEU A 62 -9.51 -7.48 4.72
CA LEU A 62 -9.43 -6.44 5.75
C LEU A 62 -10.28 -6.78 6.98
N GLU A 63 -11.47 -7.38 6.79
CA GLU A 63 -12.30 -7.91 7.88
C GLU A 63 -11.56 -9.00 8.67
N LEU A 64 -10.89 -9.93 7.99
CA LEU A 64 -10.10 -10.96 8.64
C LEU A 64 -8.94 -10.40 9.47
N ALA A 65 -8.25 -9.35 8.97
CA ALA A 65 -7.19 -8.67 9.72
C ALA A 65 -7.75 -8.02 10.99
N ALA A 66 -8.87 -7.30 10.89
CA ALA A 66 -9.53 -6.68 12.03
C ALA A 66 -10.00 -7.72 13.07
N ASP A 67 -10.48 -8.88 12.60
CA ASP A 67 -11.10 -9.90 13.47
C ASP A 67 -10.12 -10.76 14.28
N GLY A 68 -8.85 -10.89 13.90
CA GLY A 68 -7.97 -11.83 14.61
C GLY A 68 -7.04 -12.66 13.77
N GLU A 69 -7.26 -12.72 12.47
CA GLU A 69 -6.65 -13.75 11.65
C GLU A 69 -5.17 -13.44 11.39
N ARG A 70 -4.41 -14.49 11.05
CA ARG A 70 -3.04 -14.40 10.58
C ARG A 70 -2.90 -13.39 9.44
N LEU A 71 -1.88 -12.53 9.51
CA LEU A 71 -1.68 -11.44 8.55
C LEU A 71 -1.54 -11.96 7.12
N GLY A 72 -0.78 -13.03 6.91
CA GLY A 72 -0.61 -13.62 5.58
C GLY A 72 -1.94 -14.11 5.00
N ARG A 73 -2.82 -14.68 5.85
CA ARG A 73 -4.14 -15.16 5.43
C ARG A 73 -5.08 -14.01 5.08
N ALA A 74 -5.10 -12.97 5.91
CA ALA A 74 -5.87 -11.76 5.65
C ALA A 74 -5.41 -11.08 4.36
N PHE A 75 -4.10 -10.96 4.17
CA PHE A 75 -3.48 -10.44 2.95
C PHE A 75 -3.87 -11.25 1.70
N GLU A 76 -3.69 -12.57 1.70
CA GLU A 76 -4.06 -13.43 0.56
C GLU A 76 -5.53 -13.29 0.18
N ARG A 77 -6.42 -13.19 1.17
CA ARG A 77 -7.86 -12.98 0.92
C ARG A 77 -8.17 -11.60 0.39
N ALA A 78 -7.45 -10.57 0.83
CA ALA A 78 -7.58 -9.22 0.30
C ALA A 78 -7.15 -9.18 -1.18
N ILE A 79 -6.01 -9.80 -1.52
CA ILE A 79 -5.53 -9.90 -2.91
C ILE A 79 -6.50 -10.69 -3.78
N ALA A 80 -6.99 -11.85 -3.32
CA ALA A 80 -7.96 -12.66 -4.05
C ALA A 80 -9.29 -11.93 -4.32
N GLY A 81 -9.71 -11.06 -3.40
CA GLY A 81 -10.88 -10.21 -3.58
C GLY A 81 -10.62 -9.06 -4.54
N MET A 82 -9.49 -8.36 -4.35
CA MET A 82 -9.03 -7.28 -5.22
C MET A 82 -8.88 -7.73 -6.68
N SER A 83 -8.42 -8.97 -6.91
CA SER A 83 -8.18 -9.53 -8.25
C SER A 83 -9.45 -9.96 -9.01
N GLN A 84 -10.66 -9.80 -8.45
CA GLN A 84 -11.90 -10.12 -9.17
C GLN A 84 -12.19 -9.15 -10.33
N GLN A 85 -11.54 -7.98 -10.31
CA GLN A 85 -11.46 -7.06 -11.44
C GLN A 85 -10.52 -7.64 -12.54
N ARG A 86 -10.54 -7.11 -13.76
CA ARG A 86 -9.91 -7.78 -14.94
C ARG A 86 -8.54 -7.25 -15.39
N ALA A 87 -7.96 -6.29 -14.67
CA ALA A 87 -6.73 -5.59 -15.02
C ALA A 87 -5.50 -5.99 -14.18
N GLY A 88 -5.54 -7.15 -13.52
CA GLY A 88 -4.41 -7.66 -12.74
C GLY A 88 -4.19 -6.93 -11.41
N ASN A 89 -2.95 -6.52 -11.14
CA ASN A 89 -2.57 -5.89 -9.88
C ASN A 89 -2.99 -4.41 -9.85
N THR A 90 -3.75 -4.03 -8.82
CA THR A 90 -4.08 -2.63 -8.55
C THR A 90 -3.42 -2.14 -7.26
N GLN A 91 -3.45 -2.95 -6.19
CA GLN A 91 -3.15 -2.48 -4.82
C GLN A 91 -2.42 -3.54 -3.98
N PHE A 92 -1.63 -4.42 -4.61
CA PHE A 92 -0.93 -5.50 -3.89
C PHE A 92 -0.01 -4.96 -2.80
N GLY A 93 0.85 -3.99 -3.13
CA GLY A 93 1.77 -3.40 -2.17
C GLY A 93 1.04 -2.61 -1.08
N ALA A 94 0.04 -1.81 -1.45
CA ALA A 94 -0.79 -1.09 -0.50
C ALA A 94 -1.42 -2.03 0.53
N LEU A 95 -2.02 -3.14 0.09
CA LEU A 95 -2.62 -4.14 1.00
C LEU A 95 -1.57 -4.82 1.89
N LEU A 96 -0.35 -5.02 1.40
CA LEU A 96 0.75 -5.59 2.17
C LEU A 96 1.18 -4.67 3.32
N VAL A 97 1.15 -3.35 3.12
CA VAL A 97 1.41 -2.35 4.16
C VAL A 97 0.19 -2.16 5.07
N LEU A 98 -1.03 -2.14 4.53
CA LEU A 98 -2.26 -1.86 5.27
C LEU A 98 -2.64 -2.98 6.26
N VAL A 99 -2.45 -4.26 5.93
CA VAL A 99 -2.95 -5.38 6.75
C VAL A 99 -2.42 -5.36 8.21
N PRO A 100 -1.11 -5.19 8.47
CA PRO A 100 -0.60 -5.01 9.82
C PRO A 100 -1.17 -3.77 10.54
N LEU A 101 -1.38 -2.66 9.82
CA LEU A 101 -1.92 -1.42 10.38
C LEU A 101 -3.39 -1.56 10.77
N VAL A 102 -4.20 -2.21 9.92
CA VAL A 102 -5.60 -2.56 10.19
C VAL A 102 -5.70 -3.42 11.44
N ARG A 103 -4.81 -4.41 11.58
CA ARG A 103 -4.73 -5.26 12.76
C ARG A 103 -4.44 -4.44 14.01
N ALA A 104 -3.44 -3.57 13.97
CA ALA A 104 -3.07 -2.72 15.10
C ALA A 104 -4.19 -1.75 15.51
N ALA A 105 -4.88 -1.14 14.54
CA ALA A 105 -6.01 -0.25 14.79
C ALA A 105 -7.20 -0.99 15.41
N ALA A 106 -7.54 -2.18 14.91
CA ALA A 106 -8.62 -3.00 15.46
C ALA A 106 -8.35 -3.47 16.91
N GLU A 107 -7.08 -3.63 17.29
CA GLU A 107 -6.65 -3.91 18.67
C GLU A 107 -6.62 -2.66 19.56
N GLY A 108 -6.84 -1.47 18.99
CA GLY A 108 -6.87 -0.19 19.70
C GLY A 108 -5.48 0.46 19.92
N GLU A 109 -4.44 -0.02 19.24
CA GLU A 109 -3.05 0.39 19.44
C GLU A 109 -2.36 0.75 18.11
N LEU A 110 -2.95 1.64 17.31
CA LEU A 110 -2.37 2.05 16.03
C LEU A 110 -1.07 2.87 16.20
N SER A 111 0.05 2.17 16.14
CA SER A 111 1.41 2.72 16.20
C SER A 111 2.37 1.91 15.33
N GLY A 112 3.49 2.53 14.96
CA GLY A 112 4.56 1.86 14.21
C GLY A 112 5.14 0.65 14.94
N GLU A 113 5.43 0.82 16.23
CA GLU A 113 5.91 -0.25 17.12
C GLU A 113 4.95 -1.44 17.14
N ARG A 114 3.64 -1.20 17.34
CA ARG A 114 2.65 -2.29 17.36
C ARG A 114 2.55 -3.01 16.02
N ALA A 115 2.55 -2.27 14.90
CA ALA A 115 2.52 -2.86 13.58
C ALA A 115 3.81 -3.67 13.28
N GLY A 116 4.97 -3.18 13.75
CA GLY A 116 6.25 -3.88 13.71
C GLY A 116 6.26 -5.17 14.54
N ASP A 117 5.70 -5.14 15.76
CA ASP A 117 5.54 -6.33 16.60
C ASP A 117 4.66 -7.40 15.92
N LEU A 118 3.56 -6.97 15.29
CA LEU A 118 2.66 -7.85 14.54
C LEU A 118 3.36 -8.46 13.32
N ALA A 119 4.15 -7.65 12.59
CA ALA A 119 4.97 -8.11 11.48
C ALA A 119 6.01 -9.15 11.95
N ALA A 120 6.76 -8.85 13.02
CA ALA A 120 7.77 -9.74 13.60
C ALA A 120 7.18 -11.05 14.17
N ALA A 121 5.90 -11.04 14.57
CA ALA A 121 5.19 -12.21 15.06
C ALA A 121 4.63 -13.12 13.94
N THR A 122 4.78 -12.74 12.67
CA THR A 122 4.33 -13.57 11.55
C THR A 122 5.03 -14.92 11.52
N THR A 123 4.33 -15.90 10.95
CA THR A 123 4.74 -17.31 10.97
C THR A 123 5.10 -17.82 9.58
N VAL A 124 5.57 -19.06 9.51
CA VAL A 124 5.74 -19.80 8.26
C VAL A 124 4.42 -19.94 7.50
N ALA A 125 3.29 -20.06 8.20
CA ALA A 125 1.98 -20.11 7.56
C ALA A 125 1.60 -18.77 6.93
N ASP A 126 1.99 -17.64 7.56
CA ASP A 126 1.81 -16.31 6.98
C ASP A 126 2.64 -16.15 5.69
N ALA A 127 3.90 -16.64 5.70
CA ALA A 127 4.71 -16.68 4.49
C ALA A 127 4.04 -17.52 3.41
N ALA A 128 3.59 -18.74 3.73
CA ALA A 128 2.92 -19.59 2.76
C ALA A 128 1.67 -18.92 2.13
N ASP A 129 0.88 -18.19 2.92
CA ASP A 129 -0.27 -17.43 2.40
C ASP A 129 0.17 -16.21 1.57
N PHE A 130 1.25 -15.51 1.93
CA PHE A 130 1.85 -14.46 1.11
C PHE A 130 2.28 -14.98 -0.28
N TYR A 131 2.98 -16.12 -0.34
CA TYR A 131 3.35 -16.74 -1.62
C TYR A 131 2.13 -17.16 -2.46
N ARG A 132 1.06 -17.65 -1.81
CA ARG A 132 -0.20 -17.95 -2.52
C ARG A 132 -0.89 -16.70 -3.09
N ALA A 133 -0.62 -15.52 -2.55
CA ALA A 133 -1.21 -14.29 -3.07
C ALA A 133 -0.77 -13.98 -4.52
N PHE A 134 0.43 -14.42 -4.91
CA PHE A 134 0.96 -14.29 -6.28
C PHE A 134 0.20 -15.15 -7.31
N GLU A 135 -0.62 -16.12 -6.88
CA GLU A 135 -1.48 -16.89 -7.80
C GLU A 135 -2.64 -16.07 -8.35
N HIS A 136 -2.96 -14.93 -7.71
CA HIS A 136 -4.11 -14.11 -8.05
C HIS A 136 -3.78 -12.95 -8.99
N VAL A 137 -2.52 -12.50 -9.00
CA VAL A 137 -2.06 -11.34 -9.78
C VAL A 137 -0.59 -11.46 -10.17
N ASP A 138 -0.27 -10.93 -11.34
CA ASP A 138 1.12 -10.74 -11.76
C ASP A 138 1.71 -9.52 -11.04
N VAL A 139 2.75 -9.74 -10.24
CA VAL A 139 3.49 -8.70 -9.53
C VAL A 139 4.88 -8.60 -10.14
N ALA A 140 5.29 -7.38 -10.51
CA ALA A 140 6.66 -7.17 -10.94
C ALA A 140 7.61 -7.29 -9.76
N VAL A 141 8.60 -8.18 -9.90
CA VAL A 141 9.61 -8.46 -8.88
C VAL A 141 10.94 -8.73 -9.58
N ASP A 142 12.04 -8.31 -8.95
CA ASP A 142 13.39 -8.56 -9.44
C ASP A 142 13.76 -10.05 -9.33
N ASP A 143 14.85 -10.43 -10.01
CA ASP A 143 15.43 -11.75 -9.84
C ASP A 143 15.87 -11.98 -8.38
N PRO A 144 15.61 -13.17 -7.81
CA PRO A 144 16.00 -13.48 -6.45
C PRO A 144 17.53 -13.46 -6.33
N PRO A 145 18.06 -13.14 -5.14
CA PRO A 145 19.49 -13.26 -4.86
C PRO A 145 20.00 -14.69 -5.14
N ALA A 146 21.26 -14.82 -5.53
CA ALA A 146 21.85 -16.12 -5.85
C ALA A 146 21.69 -17.12 -4.68
N GLY A 147 21.06 -18.27 -4.95
CA GLY A 147 20.79 -19.31 -3.95
C GLY A 147 19.40 -19.22 -3.28
N MET A 148 18.61 -18.20 -3.61
CA MET A 148 17.22 -18.02 -3.17
C MET A 148 16.19 -18.54 -4.19
N ASP A 149 16.60 -19.16 -5.30
CA ASP A 149 15.68 -19.65 -6.38
C ASP A 149 14.51 -20.50 -5.85
N ALA A 150 14.73 -21.25 -4.77
CA ALA A 150 13.69 -22.07 -4.15
C ALA A 150 12.59 -21.25 -3.45
N LEU A 151 12.92 -20.03 -3.03
CA LEU A 151 12.08 -19.05 -2.34
C LEU A 151 11.72 -17.86 -3.25
N ASP A 152 11.93 -18.00 -4.55
CA ASP A 152 11.52 -16.97 -5.51
C ASP A 152 10.00 -16.77 -5.46
N VAL A 153 9.56 -15.56 -5.13
CA VAL A 153 8.13 -15.21 -4.99
C VAL A 153 7.36 -15.40 -6.31
N ARG A 154 8.05 -15.35 -7.46
CA ARG A 154 7.45 -15.63 -8.78
C ARG A 154 6.99 -17.07 -8.95
N ARG A 155 7.45 -17.98 -8.08
CA ARG A 155 6.99 -19.36 -8.05
C ARG A 155 5.66 -19.52 -7.32
N GLY A 156 5.17 -18.46 -6.67
CA GLY A 156 3.89 -18.43 -5.98
C GLY A 156 3.72 -19.62 -5.03
N ALA A 157 2.61 -20.33 -5.16
CA ALA A 157 2.29 -21.49 -4.34
C ALA A 157 3.31 -22.65 -4.46
N GLU A 158 4.08 -22.74 -5.54
CA GLU A 158 5.10 -23.77 -5.71
C GLU A 158 6.33 -23.59 -4.81
N ALA A 159 6.54 -22.39 -4.26
CA ALA A 159 7.61 -22.13 -3.28
C ALA A 159 7.22 -22.57 -1.86
N VAL A 160 5.93 -22.80 -1.57
CA VAL A 160 5.43 -23.10 -0.21
C VAL A 160 6.15 -24.29 0.44
N PRO A 161 6.38 -25.44 -0.23
CA PRO A 161 7.12 -26.53 0.40
C PRO A 161 8.54 -26.13 0.83
N ALA A 162 9.22 -25.30 0.03
CA ALA A 162 10.56 -24.82 0.39
C ALA A 162 10.54 -23.81 1.54
N VAL A 163 9.51 -22.97 1.63
CA VAL A 163 9.26 -22.06 2.76
C VAL A 163 9.05 -22.85 4.04
N GLU A 164 8.19 -23.88 3.99
CA GLU A 164 7.89 -24.77 5.12
C GLU A 164 9.11 -25.58 5.56
N ASP A 165 9.83 -26.20 4.62
CA ASP A 165 11.02 -27.02 4.90
C ASP A 165 12.15 -26.19 5.54
N ARG A 166 12.27 -24.92 5.17
CA ARG A 166 13.29 -23.99 5.70
C ARG A 166 12.85 -23.23 6.94
N GLY A 167 11.56 -23.31 7.30
CA GLY A 167 11.00 -22.60 8.45
C GLY A 167 11.04 -21.08 8.31
N VAL A 168 10.91 -20.57 7.09
CA VAL A 168 10.98 -19.13 6.77
C VAL A 168 9.65 -18.45 7.10
N THR A 169 9.67 -17.43 7.97
CA THR A 169 8.50 -16.62 8.32
C THR A 169 8.28 -15.48 7.33
N LEU A 170 7.10 -14.84 7.35
CA LEU A 170 6.86 -13.69 6.47
C LEU A 170 7.79 -12.52 6.81
N TYR A 171 8.07 -12.31 8.10
CA TYR A 171 9.05 -11.31 8.53
C TYR A 171 10.45 -11.59 7.98
N ASP A 172 10.89 -12.86 7.97
CA ASP A 172 12.19 -13.22 7.40
C ASP A 172 12.26 -12.87 5.89
N VAL A 173 11.17 -13.12 5.14
CA VAL A 173 11.06 -12.74 3.72
C VAL A 173 11.22 -11.23 3.53
N MET A 174 10.56 -10.43 4.37
CA MET A 174 10.70 -8.97 4.33
C MET A 174 12.12 -8.55 4.73
N ALA A 175 12.68 -9.11 5.80
CA ALA A 175 14.02 -8.80 6.27
C ALA A 175 15.11 -9.07 5.22
N ASP A 176 14.97 -10.13 4.43
CA ASP A 176 15.90 -10.44 3.33
C ASP A 176 15.74 -9.49 2.12
N SER A 177 14.65 -8.71 2.05
CA SER A 177 14.28 -7.87 0.91
C SER A 177 14.50 -6.36 1.14
N VAL A 178 14.91 -5.95 2.34
CA VAL A 178 14.98 -4.52 2.76
C VAL A 178 15.85 -3.63 1.85
N GLU A 179 16.89 -4.19 1.23
CA GLU A 179 17.80 -3.45 0.35
C GLU A 179 17.20 -3.13 -1.03
N VAL A 180 16.13 -3.84 -1.42
CA VAL A 180 15.55 -3.76 -2.76
C VAL A 180 14.06 -3.44 -2.78
N ASP A 181 13.37 -3.57 -1.64
CA ASP A 181 11.92 -3.38 -1.53
C ASP A 181 11.58 -2.35 -0.43
N GLY A 182 10.85 -1.29 -0.80
CA GLY A 182 10.47 -0.22 0.12
C GLY A 182 9.38 -0.61 1.12
N ILE A 183 8.51 -1.57 0.77
CA ILE A 183 7.51 -2.11 1.69
C ILE A 183 8.20 -2.98 2.74
N ALA A 184 9.20 -3.76 2.34
CA ALA A 184 10.04 -4.53 3.27
C ALA A 184 10.77 -3.61 4.28
N ARG A 185 11.22 -2.42 3.85
CA ARG A 185 11.78 -1.41 4.77
C ARG A 185 10.77 -0.91 5.78
N GLU A 186 9.52 -0.69 5.39
CA GLU A 186 8.47 -0.32 6.35
C GLU A 186 8.16 -1.45 7.34
N TRP A 187 8.05 -2.69 6.85
CA TRP A 187 7.78 -3.86 7.68
C TRP A 187 8.84 -4.10 8.77
N THR A 188 10.10 -3.82 8.45
CA THR A 188 11.23 -3.98 9.38
C THR A 188 11.60 -2.71 10.13
N GLY A 189 11.06 -1.56 9.70
CA GLY A 189 11.33 -0.22 10.21
C GLY A 189 10.12 0.42 10.88
N GLU A 190 9.21 -0.39 11.46
CA GLU A 190 8.06 0.09 12.24
C GLU A 190 7.15 1.06 11.47
N PHE A 191 7.04 0.90 10.15
CA PHE A 191 6.18 1.72 9.29
C PHE A 191 6.45 3.23 9.41
N ALA A 192 7.69 3.61 9.72
CA ALA A 192 8.04 4.98 10.08
C ALA A 192 7.64 6.00 9.00
N ARG A 193 7.90 5.72 7.72
CA ARG A 193 7.56 6.65 6.63
C ARG A 193 6.05 6.79 6.47
N THR A 194 5.30 5.70 6.64
CA THR A 194 3.84 5.72 6.61
C THR A 194 3.28 6.64 7.70
N PHE A 195 3.77 6.53 8.94
CA PHE A 195 3.31 7.39 10.03
C PHE A 195 3.73 8.86 9.84
N GLU A 196 4.94 9.14 9.36
CA GLU A 196 5.36 10.51 9.03
C GLU A 196 4.50 11.12 7.91
N ALA A 197 4.16 10.34 6.87
CA ALA A 197 3.27 10.77 5.81
C ALA A 197 1.83 11.02 6.30
N ALA A 198 1.35 10.24 7.26
CA ALA A 198 0.04 10.46 7.87
C ALA A 198 -0.04 11.80 8.62
N GLU A 199 1.00 12.17 9.38
CA GLU A 199 1.08 13.48 10.02
C GLU A 199 1.06 14.62 8.98
N ARG A 200 1.79 14.46 7.87
CA ARG A 200 1.77 15.40 6.76
C ARG A 200 0.36 15.56 6.15
N LEU A 201 -0.44 14.51 6.08
CA LEU A 201 -1.83 14.59 5.60
C LEU A 201 -2.73 15.37 6.56
N LEU A 202 -2.54 15.18 7.87
CA LEU A 202 -3.31 15.83 8.93
C LEU A 202 -2.97 17.33 9.07
N ASP A 203 -1.69 17.69 8.89
CA ASP A 203 -1.18 19.06 9.00
C ASP A 203 -1.54 19.96 7.81
N ARG A 204 -2.15 19.41 6.76
CA ARG A 204 -2.54 20.15 5.55
C ARG A 204 -4.04 20.45 5.55
N ASP A 205 -4.41 21.59 4.99
CA ASP A 205 -5.79 21.95 4.71
C ASP A 205 -6.20 21.58 3.27
N GLY A 206 -7.50 21.67 2.98
CA GLY A 206 -8.04 21.50 1.63
C GLY A 206 -8.54 20.07 1.34
N PRO A 207 -8.93 19.77 0.09
CA PRO A 207 -9.45 18.45 -0.27
C PRO A 207 -8.42 17.34 -0.05
N VAL A 208 -8.82 16.22 0.55
CA VAL A 208 -7.93 15.06 0.77
C VAL A 208 -7.21 14.57 -0.48
N PRO A 209 -7.83 14.53 -1.68
CA PRO A 209 -7.13 14.20 -2.92
C PRO A 209 -5.91 15.10 -3.19
N ASP A 210 -6.02 16.40 -2.92
CA ASP A 210 -4.91 17.35 -3.15
C ASP A 210 -3.80 17.13 -2.11
N ARG A 211 -4.17 16.82 -0.87
CA ARG A 211 -3.21 16.46 0.19
C ARG A 211 -2.47 15.16 -0.14
N ALA A 212 -3.19 14.14 -0.61
CA ALA A 212 -2.62 12.86 -1.02
C ALA A 212 -1.64 13.02 -2.19
N ALA A 213 -2.02 13.77 -3.23
CA ALA A 213 -1.11 14.09 -4.34
C ALA A 213 0.16 14.80 -3.87
N ARG A 214 0.04 15.75 -2.93
CA ARG A 214 1.18 16.46 -2.36
C ARG A 214 2.09 15.53 -1.56
N VAL A 215 1.53 14.67 -0.71
CA VAL A 215 2.30 13.73 0.12
C VAL A 215 2.96 12.65 -0.73
N PHE A 216 2.29 12.16 -1.78
CA PHE A 216 2.89 11.25 -2.76
C PHE A 216 4.17 11.85 -3.36
N LEU A 217 4.10 13.10 -3.83
CA LEU A 217 5.27 13.78 -4.42
C LEU A 217 6.41 13.95 -3.41
N GLU A 218 6.09 14.27 -2.16
CA GLU A 218 7.08 14.42 -1.08
C GLU A 218 7.77 13.10 -0.76
N LEU A 219 7.01 12.01 -0.67
CA LEU A 219 7.55 10.67 -0.47
C LEU A 219 8.47 10.26 -1.63
N LEU A 220 8.09 10.55 -2.87
CA LEU A 220 8.88 10.26 -4.06
C LEU A 220 10.17 11.09 -4.13
N ALA A 221 10.12 12.33 -3.66
CA ALA A 221 11.27 13.25 -3.62
C ALA A 221 12.28 12.91 -2.51
N GLU A 222 11.90 12.11 -1.52
CA GLU A 222 12.75 11.73 -0.39
C GLU A 222 13.57 10.47 -0.64
N GLU A 223 13.02 9.50 -1.38
CA GLU A 223 13.65 8.20 -1.58
C GLU A 223 13.31 7.61 -2.96
N PRO A 224 14.28 6.98 -3.64
CA PRO A 224 14.03 6.26 -4.89
C PRO A 224 12.94 5.19 -4.74
N ASP A 225 11.95 5.23 -5.64
CA ASP A 225 10.86 4.26 -5.66
C ASP A 225 11.35 2.89 -6.14
N THR A 226 11.12 1.86 -5.32
CA THR A 226 11.60 0.50 -5.61
C THR A 226 10.83 -0.17 -6.74
N PHE A 227 9.56 0.17 -6.96
CA PHE A 227 8.81 -0.34 -8.09
C PHE A 227 9.33 0.24 -9.41
N VAL A 228 9.70 1.53 -9.44
CA VAL A 228 10.41 2.11 -10.59
C VAL A 228 11.74 1.40 -10.82
N ALA A 229 12.50 1.11 -9.76
CA ALA A 229 13.79 0.43 -9.88
C ALA A 229 13.65 -0.99 -10.45
N THR A 230 12.61 -1.72 -10.07
CA THR A 230 12.30 -3.07 -10.57
C THR A 230 11.75 -3.05 -12.01
N GLN A 231 10.96 -2.04 -12.38
CA GLN A 231 10.41 -1.92 -13.74
C GLN A 231 11.43 -1.39 -14.75
N HIS A 232 12.34 -0.53 -14.32
CA HIS A 232 13.33 0.14 -15.16
C HIS A 232 14.75 -0.18 -14.68
N ASP A 233 15.27 0.64 -13.77
CA ASP A 233 16.55 0.45 -13.08
C ASP A 233 16.72 1.48 -11.95
N ARG A 234 17.79 1.32 -11.16
CA ARG A 234 18.14 2.22 -10.05
C ARG A 234 18.55 3.63 -10.49
N GLU A 235 18.92 3.84 -11.75
CA GLU A 235 19.27 5.18 -12.26
C GLU A 235 17.99 5.97 -12.53
N THR A 236 17.05 5.37 -13.25
CA THR A 236 15.71 5.89 -13.51
C THR A 236 14.96 6.21 -12.22
N ALA A 237 15.04 5.34 -11.20
CA ALA A 237 14.42 5.60 -9.90
C ALA A 237 14.99 6.85 -9.20
N ARG A 238 16.30 7.09 -9.31
CA ARG A 238 16.95 8.30 -8.74
C ARG A 238 16.58 9.55 -9.54
N GLU A 239 16.59 9.46 -10.86
CA GLU A 239 16.15 10.57 -11.71
C GLU A 239 14.69 10.95 -11.44
N ALA A 240 13.82 9.96 -11.22
CA ALA A 240 12.44 10.20 -10.84
C ALA A 240 12.32 10.97 -9.52
N THR A 241 13.11 10.60 -8.50
CA THR A 241 13.20 11.31 -7.21
C THR A 241 13.68 12.76 -7.40
N GLU A 242 14.74 12.97 -8.18
CA GLU A 242 15.26 14.32 -8.45
C GLU A 242 14.23 15.20 -9.18
N ARG A 243 13.51 14.63 -10.15
CA ARG A 243 12.43 15.33 -10.88
C ARG A 243 11.23 15.64 -9.98
N ALA A 244 10.85 14.72 -9.09
CA ALA A 244 9.82 14.97 -8.09
C ALA A 244 10.20 16.10 -7.13
N ALA A 245 11.45 16.12 -6.66
CA ALA A 245 11.97 17.22 -5.83
C ALA A 245 11.94 18.57 -6.57
N ALA A 246 12.31 18.59 -7.85
CA ALA A 246 12.24 19.79 -8.69
C ALA A 246 10.80 20.28 -8.90
N ALA A 247 9.86 19.35 -9.11
CA ALA A 247 8.44 19.66 -9.25
C ALA A 247 7.82 20.23 -7.95
N LEU A 248 8.30 19.79 -6.78
CA LEU A 248 7.86 20.33 -5.49
C LEU A 248 8.40 21.73 -5.18
N ALA A 249 9.61 22.04 -5.64
CA ALA A 249 10.28 23.29 -5.33
C ALA A 249 9.69 24.47 -6.13
N ASP A 250 9.83 24.42 -7.46
CA ASP A 250 9.44 25.52 -8.36
C ASP A 250 8.83 25.01 -9.68
N GLY A 251 8.66 23.70 -9.84
CA GLY A 251 8.15 23.08 -11.06
C GLY A 251 6.63 22.92 -11.09
N ASP A 252 6.16 22.10 -12.04
CA ASP A 252 4.75 21.78 -12.22
C ASP A 252 4.52 20.27 -12.08
N PRO A 253 3.87 19.83 -10.97
CA PRO A 253 3.50 18.43 -10.79
C PRO A 253 2.66 17.83 -11.91
N TRP A 254 1.84 18.65 -12.61
CA TRP A 254 1.06 18.17 -13.74
C TRP A 254 1.92 17.88 -14.96
N ALA A 255 2.89 18.75 -15.26
CA ALA A 255 3.86 18.50 -16.32
C ALA A 255 4.65 17.22 -16.03
N LEU A 256 5.15 17.06 -14.81
CA LEU A 256 5.85 15.85 -14.39
C LEU A 256 4.98 14.59 -14.55
N ALA A 257 3.70 14.68 -14.19
CA ALA A 257 2.80 13.53 -14.32
C ALA A 257 2.60 13.08 -15.76
N ASN A 258 2.42 14.03 -16.68
CA ASN A 258 2.31 13.72 -18.10
C ASN A 258 3.61 13.13 -18.66
N GLU A 259 4.77 13.64 -18.23
CA GLU A 259 6.07 13.11 -18.65
C GLU A 259 6.27 11.67 -18.18
N PHE A 260 6.00 11.38 -16.91
CA PHE A 260 6.15 10.03 -16.36
C PHE A 260 5.19 9.03 -17.04
N VAL A 261 3.96 9.44 -17.34
CA VAL A 261 3.03 8.60 -18.11
C VAL A 261 3.59 8.33 -19.52
N ALA A 262 4.14 9.34 -20.20
CA ALA A 262 4.72 9.18 -21.53
C ALA A 262 5.98 8.30 -21.54
N GLU A 263 6.75 8.33 -20.46
CA GLU A 263 7.97 7.55 -20.27
C GLU A 263 7.73 6.16 -19.65
N GLY A 264 6.51 5.89 -19.18
CA GLY A 264 6.17 4.64 -18.50
C GLY A 264 6.80 4.51 -17.10
N ILE A 265 7.16 5.61 -16.46
CA ILE A 265 7.73 5.63 -15.10
C ILE A 265 6.57 5.64 -14.11
N ASN A 266 6.38 4.55 -13.36
CA ASN A 266 5.30 4.43 -12.38
C ASN A 266 5.85 4.26 -10.95
N PRO A 267 5.76 5.27 -10.07
CA PRO A 267 6.14 5.17 -8.66
C PRO A 267 5.11 4.40 -7.81
N GLY A 268 5.04 3.09 -8.03
CA GLY A 268 4.07 2.20 -7.39
C GLY A 268 4.27 2.07 -5.87
N THR A 269 5.50 1.91 -5.41
CA THR A 269 5.77 1.80 -3.96
C THR A 269 5.37 3.07 -3.22
N THR A 270 5.58 4.24 -3.83
CA THR A 270 5.15 5.53 -3.28
C THR A 270 3.63 5.62 -3.16
N ALA A 271 2.89 5.10 -4.15
CA ALA A 271 1.42 5.01 -4.09
C ALA A 271 0.97 4.11 -2.94
N ASP A 272 1.63 2.95 -2.77
CA ASP A 272 1.33 2.01 -1.69
C ASP A 272 1.50 2.64 -0.30
N LEU A 273 2.59 3.39 -0.08
CA LEU A 273 2.81 4.13 1.17
C LEU A 273 1.82 5.26 1.38
N THR A 274 1.39 5.93 0.29
CA THR A 274 0.37 6.98 0.35
C THR A 274 -0.98 6.41 0.79
N ALA A 275 -1.38 5.23 0.29
CA ALA A 275 -2.58 4.53 0.76
C ALA A 275 -2.51 4.21 2.25
N ALA A 276 -1.38 3.66 2.71
CA ALA A 276 -1.19 3.33 4.12
C ALA A 276 -1.22 4.58 5.02
N ALA A 277 -0.62 5.69 4.56
CA ALA A 277 -0.64 6.96 5.28
C ALA A 277 -2.05 7.55 5.37
N LEU A 278 -2.86 7.44 4.31
CA LEU A 278 -4.27 7.83 4.33
C LEU A 278 -5.06 7.04 5.35
N PHE A 279 -4.83 5.73 5.47
CA PHE A 279 -5.48 4.90 6.50
C PHE A 279 -5.12 5.40 7.91
N VAL A 280 -3.83 5.59 8.19
CA VAL A 280 -3.40 6.09 9.50
C VAL A 280 -3.97 7.47 9.80
N ALA A 281 -4.03 8.36 8.80
CA ALA A 281 -4.60 9.69 8.96
C ALA A 281 -6.12 9.62 9.26
N LEU A 282 -6.87 8.74 8.57
CA LEU A 282 -8.31 8.53 8.81
C LEU A 282 -8.57 8.06 10.25
N GLU A 283 -7.82 7.06 10.72
CA GLU A 283 -7.91 6.56 12.11
C GLU A 283 -7.49 7.62 13.15
N ARG A 284 -6.70 8.62 12.74
CA ARG A 284 -6.30 9.77 13.57
C ARG A 284 -7.20 10.99 13.41
N GLY A 285 -8.33 10.86 12.70
CA GLY A 285 -9.36 11.90 12.61
C GLY A 285 -9.25 12.81 11.39
N LEU A 286 -8.62 12.37 10.30
CA LEU A 286 -8.71 13.07 9.02
C LEU A 286 -10.18 13.16 8.56
N GLU A 287 -10.69 14.38 8.43
CA GLU A 287 -12.05 14.67 7.96
C GLU A 287 -12.13 14.70 6.42
N ILE A 288 -13.28 14.28 5.88
CA ILE A 288 -13.59 14.20 4.43
C ILE A 288 -14.69 15.19 4.06
#